data_AF-A0A2V9XQZ4-F1
#
_entry.id   AF-A0A2V9XQZ4-F1
#
_cell.length_a   1.000
_cell.length_b   1.000
_cell.length_c   1.000
_cell.angle_alpha   90.00
_cell.angle_beta   90.00
_cell.angle_gamma   90.00
#
_symmetry.space_group_name_H-M   'P 1'
#
loop_
_entity.id
_entity.type
_entity.pdbx_description
1 polymer ?
#
loop_
_entity_poly.entity_id
_entity_poly.type
_entity_poly.pdbx_seq_one_letter_code
_entity_poly.pdbx_strand_id
1 'polypeptide(L)'
;MIAFACVLVTIGALFYVFGMPYEIHSGQEKTRLSYLRERKEVVYENLRDLNFEYKAGKLPDTDYQAMKTSLEEEATGILAEIARLEQIAATSALRDRKGMRV
;
A
#
# COMPACT_ATOMS: atom_id res chain seq x y z
N MET A 1 -26.59 -27.68 -37.42
CA MET A 1 -26.90 -26.28 -37.04
C MET A 1 -26.49 -25.97 -35.60
N ILE A 2 -26.95 -26.74 -34.61
CA ILE A 2 -26.58 -26.54 -33.18
C ILE A 2 -25.06 -26.64 -32.94
N ALA A 3 -24.39 -27.68 -33.46
CA ALA A 3 -22.93 -27.81 -33.30
C ALA A 3 -22.15 -26.62 -33.91
N PHE A 4 -22.63 -26.07 -35.03
CA PHE A 4 -22.00 -24.92 -35.69
C PHE A 4 -22.21 -23.62 -34.90
N ALA A 5 -23.41 -23.45 -34.33
CA ALA A 5 -23.70 -22.35 -33.42
C ALA A 5 -22.84 -22.43 -32.15
N CYS A 6 -22.66 -23.62 -31.57
CA CYS A 6 -21.76 -23.82 -30.43
C CYS A 6 -20.32 -23.41 -30.76
N VAL A 7 -19.80 -23.85 -31.91
CA VAL A 7 -18.43 -23.50 -32.33
C VAL A 7 -18.25 -21.99 -32.51
N LEU A 8 -19.21 -21.31 -33.14
CA LEU A 8 -19.15 -19.85 -33.32
C LEU A 8 -19.17 -19.09 -31.99
N VAL A 9 -20.01 -19.52 -31.03
CA VAL A 9 -20.06 -18.93 -29.70
C VAL A 9 -18.75 -19.17 -28.95
N THR A 10 -18.18 -20.37 -29.03
CA THR A 10 -16.88 -20.68 -28.42
C THR A 10 -15.77 -19.81 -28.99
N ILE A 11 -15.71 -19.66 -30.32
CA ILE A 11 -14.71 -18.79 -30.97
C ILE A 11 -14.89 -17.33 -30.53
N GLY A 12 -16.11 -16.82 -30.49
CA GLY A 12 -16.41 -15.46 -30.02
C GLY A 12 -16.00 -15.25 -28.56
N ALA A 13 -16.25 -16.22 -27.68
CA ALA A 13 -15.85 -16.16 -26.28
C ALA A 13 -14.32 -16.17 -26.13
N LEU A 14 -13.61 -16.99 -26.92
CA LEU A 14 -12.14 -17.01 -26.91
C LEU A 14 -11.59 -15.66 -27.40
N PHE A 15 -12.12 -15.11 -28.49
CA PHE A 15 -11.71 -13.78 -28.96
C PHE A 15 -12.02 -12.67 -27.95
N TYR A 16 -13.14 -12.75 -27.23
CA TYR A 16 -13.46 -11.79 -26.18
C TYR A 16 -12.50 -11.91 -24.99
N VAL A 17 -12.20 -13.13 -24.53
CA VAL A 17 -11.30 -13.38 -23.40
C VAL A 17 -9.84 -13.03 -23.74
N PHE A 18 -9.36 -13.41 -24.93
CA PHE A 18 -7.97 -13.17 -25.34
C PHE A 18 -7.74 -11.81 -26.00
N GLY A 19 -8.78 -11.20 -26.56
CA GLY A 19 -8.72 -9.95 -27.30
C GLY A 19 -9.19 -8.72 -26.51
N MET A 20 -9.70 -8.89 -25.29
CA MET A 20 -9.84 -7.79 -24.35
C MET A 20 -8.44 -7.52 -23.78
N PRO A 21 -7.72 -6.46 -24.20
CA PRO A 21 -6.71 -5.90 -23.33
C PRO A 21 -7.50 -5.48 -22.11
N TYR A 22 -7.48 -6.30 -21.07
CA TYR A 22 -7.70 -5.74 -19.76
C TYR A 22 -6.62 -4.67 -19.69
N GLU A 23 -7.03 -3.41 -19.81
CA GLU A 23 -6.27 -2.37 -19.16
C GLU A 23 -6.21 -2.90 -17.74
N ILE A 24 -5.07 -3.50 -17.43
CA ILE A 24 -4.53 -3.58 -16.12
C ILE A 24 -4.58 -2.13 -15.72
N HIS A 25 -5.70 -1.67 -15.18
CA HIS A 25 -5.69 -0.67 -14.15
C HIS A 25 -4.69 -1.29 -13.21
N SER A 26 -3.45 -0.81 -13.33
CA SER A 26 -2.29 -1.24 -12.59
C SER A 26 -2.66 -0.90 -11.17
N GLY A 27 -3.46 -1.77 -10.58
CA GLY A 27 -4.09 -1.64 -9.30
C GLY A 27 -3.00 -1.88 -8.31
N GLN A 28 -2.14 -0.86 -8.22
CA GLN A 28 -1.06 -0.69 -7.28
C GLN A 28 -0.28 -2.01 -7.11
N GLU A 29 0.71 -2.29 -7.96
CA GLU A 29 1.87 -3.09 -7.52
C GLU A 29 2.16 -2.62 -6.11
N LYS A 30 1.92 -3.45 -5.07
CA LYS A 30 1.90 -3.06 -3.65
C LYS A 30 2.85 -1.90 -3.43
N THR A 31 2.34 -0.67 -3.55
CA THR A 31 3.24 0.47 -3.74
C THR A 31 4.05 0.50 -2.47
N ARG A 32 5.37 0.73 -2.50
CA ARG A 32 6.17 0.76 -1.26
C ARG A 32 5.48 1.56 -0.13
N LEU A 33 4.76 2.60 -0.53
CA LEU A 33 3.84 3.40 0.28
C LEU A 33 2.74 2.60 1.01
N SER A 34 2.06 1.64 0.37
CA SER A 34 1.08 0.74 1.01
C SER A 34 1.73 -0.12 2.09
N TYR A 35 2.91 -0.70 1.81
CA TYR A 35 3.65 -1.48 2.81
C TYR A 35 4.09 -0.60 3.99
N LEU A 36 4.54 0.62 3.72
CA LEU A 36 4.90 1.57 4.77
C LEU A 36 3.69 1.98 5.62
N ARG A 37 2.52 2.14 5.02
CA ARG A 37 1.27 2.42 5.76
C ARG A 37 0.88 1.27 6.67
N GLU A 38 0.96 0.03 6.19
CA GLU A 38 0.73 -1.16 7.01
C GLU A 38 1.72 -1.25 8.17
N ARG A 39 3.01 -1.03 7.89
CA ARG A 39 4.05 -1.02 8.91
C ARG A 39 3.84 0.10 9.94
N LYS A 40 3.37 1.27 9.51
CA LYS A 40 2.98 2.37 10.41
C LYS A 40 1.92 1.89 11.40
N GLU A 41 0.83 1.27 10.94
CA GLU A 41 -0.22 0.76 11.84
C GLU A 41 0.32 -0.23 12.88
N VAL A 42 1.22 -1.13 12.47
CA VAL A 42 1.86 -2.08 13.41
C VAL A 42 2.67 -1.36 14.49
N VAL A 43 3.47 -0.35 14.15
CA VAL A 43 4.26 0.40 15.14
C VAL A 43 3.36 1.20 16.10
N TYR A 44 2.26 1.78 15.60
CA TYR A 44 1.29 2.49 16.45
C TYR A 44 0.56 1.55 17.41
N GLU A 45 0.18 0.37 16.95
CA GLU A 45 -0.40 -0.68 17.79
C GLU A 45 0.58 -1.12 18.89
N ASN A 46 1.85 -1.34 18.54
CA ASN A 46 2.89 -1.68 19.51
C ASN A 46 3.11 -0.57 20.55
N LEU A 47 3.09 0.71 20.15
CA LEU A 47 3.16 1.85 21.08
C LEU A 47 1.96 1.88 22.02
N ARG A 48 0.76 1.57 21.52
CA ARG A 48 -0.44 1.52 22.34
C ARG A 48 -0.36 0.39 23.36
N ASP A 49 0.07 -0.79 22.93
CA ASP A 49 0.22 -1.96 23.79
C ASP A 49 1.29 -1.73 24.86
N LEU A 50 2.45 -1.16 24.48
CA LEU A 50 3.51 -0.79 25.43
C LEU A 50 2.99 0.16 26.52
N ASN A 51 2.20 1.17 26.15
CA ASN A 51 1.59 2.09 27.10
C ASN A 51 0.57 1.39 28.02
N PHE A 52 -0.14 0.40 27.50
CA PHE A 52 -1.08 -0.40 28.29
C PHE A 52 -0.34 -1.29 29.30
N GLU A 53 0.68 -2.01 28.87
CA GLU A 53 1.50 -2.89 29.73
C GLU A 53 2.22 -2.10 30.83
N TYR A 54 2.71 -0.90 30.51
CA TYR A 54 3.29 0.02 31.51
C TYR A 54 2.24 0.47 32.54
N LYS A 55 1.06 0.90 32.11
CA LYS A 55 -0.04 1.27 33.02
C LYS A 55 -0.56 0.08 33.84
N ALA A 56 -0.43 -1.13 33.32
CA ALA A 56 -0.73 -2.36 34.04
C ALA A 56 0.34 -2.73 35.09
N GLY A 57 1.44 -1.98 35.18
CA GLY A 57 2.53 -2.19 36.13
C GLY A 57 3.42 -3.39 35.80
N LYS A 58 3.36 -3.90 34.57
CA LYS A 58 4.14 -5.08 34.13
C LYS A 58 5.56 -4.74 33.71
N LEU A 59 5.82 -3.47 33.37
CA LEU A 59 7.14 -2.98 32.97
C LEU A 59 7.67 -1.93 33.95
N PRO A 60 8.97 -1.98 34.31
CA PRO A 60 9.65 -0.90 35.01
C PRO A 60 9.85 0.33 34.09
N ASP A 61 9.93 1.52 34.70
CA ASP A 61 10.05 2.80 33.98
C ASP A 61 11.22 2.85 32.99
N THR A 62 12.37 2.28 33.37
CA THR A 62 13.57 2.26 32.53
C THR A 62 13.37 1.49 31.24
N ASP A 63 12.70 0.34 31.31
CA ASP A 63 12.45 -0.53 30.16
C ASP A 63 11.37 0.07 29.25
N TYR A 64 10.34 0.69 29.87
CA TYR A 64 9.31 1.42 29.13
C TYR A 64 9.90 2.56 28.30
N GLN A 65 10.76 3.40 28.89
CA GLN A 65 11.35 4.53 28.17
C GLN A 65 12.25 4.05 27.02
N ALA A 66 13.07 3.01 27.25
CA ALA A 66 13.92 2.46 26.20
C ALA A 66 13.10 1.92 25.01
N MET A 67 12.05 1.12 25.27
CA MET A 67 11.18 0.59 24.22
C MET A 67 10.38 1.68 23.52
N LYS A 68 9.89 2.67 24.27
CA LYS A 68 9.15 3.81 23.73
C LYS A 68 10.02 4.60 22.76
N THR A 69 11.25 4.95 23.14
CA THR A 69 12.18 5.67 22.26
C THR A 69 12.45 4.89 20.98
N SER A 70 12.72 3.58 21.07
CA SER A 70 12.93 2.74 19.88
C SER A 70 11.74 2.75 18.92
N LEU A 71 10.52 2.59 19.44
CA LEU A 71 9.30 2.60 18.61
C LEU A 71 9.01 3.99 18.03
N GLU A 72 9.29 5.06 18.77
CA GLU A 72 9.14 6.44 18.29
C GLU A 72 10.12 6.78 17.16
N GLU A 73 11.36 6.29 17.25
CA GLU A 73 12.36 6.42 16.17
C GLU A 73 11.90 5.67 14.91
N GLU A 74 11.41 4.44 15.05
CA GLU A 74 10.86 3.66 13.93
C GLU A 74 9.65 4.36 13.29
N ALA A 75 8.72 4.87 14.10
CA ALA A 75 7.55 5.61 13.61
C ALA A 75 7.97 6.86 12.83
N THR A 76 8.93 7.62 13.37
CA THR A 76 9.45 8.83 12.71
C THR A 76 10.09 8.50 11.36
N GLY A 77 10.89 7.42 11.30
CA GLY A 77 11.51 6.96 10.05
C GLY A 77 10.49 6.55 8.99
N ILE A 78 9.46 5.79 9.39
CA ILE A 78 8.38 5.36 8.48
C ILE A 78 7.60 6.57 7.95
N LEU A 79 7.23 7.51 8.82
CA LEU A 79 6.48 8.71 8.42
C LEU A 79 7.28 9.59 7.46
N ALA A 80 8.58 9.76 7.69
CA ALA A 80 9.46 10.52 6.80
C ALA A 80 9.54 9.89 5.40
N GLU A 81 9.65 8.58 5.31
CA GLU A 81 9.72 7.88 4.03
C GLU A 81 8.35 7.90 3.31
N ILE A 82 7.23 7.79 4.02
CA ILE A 82 5.88 8.00 3.44
C ILE A 82 5.79 9.40 2.84
N ALA A 83 6.15 10.45 3.59
CA ALA A 83 6.09 11.82 3.12
C ALA A 83 6.95 12.05 1.87
N ARG A 84 8.15 11.45 1.83
CA ARG A 84 9.04 11.49 0.66
C ARG A 84 8.39 10.84 -0.57
N LEU A 85 7.83 9.65 -0.41
CA LEU A 85 7.18 8.92 -1.51
C LEU A 85 5.93 9.65 -2.02
N GLU A 86 5.15 10.24 -1.12
CA GLU A 86 3.97 11.05 -1.47
C GLU A 86 4.37 12.31 -2.26
N GLN A 87 5.46 12.98 -1.89
CA GLN A 87 5.98 14.15 -2.61
C GLN A 87 6.47 13.78 -4.02
N ILE A 88 7.14 12.64 -4.18
CA ILE A 88 7.60 12.13 -5.48
C ILE A 88 6.37 11.83 -6.37
N ALA A 89 5.35 11.16 -5.82
CA ALA A 89 4.11 10.85 -6.53
C ALA A 89 3.34 12.11 -6.94
N ALA A 90 3.29 13.14 -6.08
CA ALA A 90 2.65 14.41 -6.41
C ALA A 90 3.41 15.16 -7.54
N THR A 91 4.74 15.12 -7.51
CA THR A 91 5.59 15.77 -8.52
C THR A 91 5.48 15.10 -9.89
N SER A 92 5.44 13.76 -9.94
CA SER A 92 5.26 13.02 -11.20
C SER A 92 3.89 13.31 -11.82
N ALA A 93 2.82 13.35 -11.02
CA ALA A 93 1.47 13.68 -11.48
C ALA A 93 1.33 15.13 -12.02
N LEU A 94 2.12 16.08 -11.49
CA LEU A 94 2.18 17.44 -12.02
C LEU A 94 2.93 17.52 -13.36
N ARG A 95 4.01 16.75 -13.52
CA ARG A 95 4.80 16.70 -14.77
C ARG A 95 3.97 16.15 -15.92
N ASP A 96 3.20 15.09 -15.67
CA ASP A 96 2.37 14.43 -16.67
C ASP A 96 1.26 15.36 -17.20
N ARG A 97 0.58 16.08 -16.31
CA ARG A 97 -0.44 17.08 -16.68
C ARG A 97 0.09 18.26 -17.50
N LYS A 98 1.36 18.64 -17.30
CA LYS A 98 1.99 19.72 -18.09
C LYS A 98 2.33 19.24 -19.49
N GLY A 99 2.77 17.99 -19.65
CA GLY A 99 3.05 17.37 -20.97
C GLY A 99 1.81 17.21 -21.84
N MET A 100 0.64 16.96 -21.24
CA MET A 100 -0.64 16.85 -21.97
C MET A 100 -1.20 18.19 -22.48
N ARG A 101 -0.63 19.33 -22.05
CA ARG A 101 -1.09 20.68 -22.42
C ARG A 101 -0.20 21.36 -23.46
N VAL A 102 0.80 20.66 -24.01
CA VAL A 102 1.69 21.14 -25.08
C VAL A 102 1.42 20.34 -26.34
#